data_AF-A0A7Y9J694-F1
#
_entry.id   AF-A0A7Y9J694-F1
#
_cell.length_a   1.000
_cell.length_b   1.000
_cell.length_c   1.000
_cell.angle_alpha   90.00
_cell.angle_beta   90.00
_cell.angle_gamma   90.00
#
_symmetry.space_group_name_H-M   'P 1'
#
loop_
_entity.id
_entity.type
_entity.pdbx_description
1 polymer ?
#
loop_
_entity_poly.entity_id
_entity_poly.type
_entity_poly.pdbx_seq_one_letter_code
_entity_poly.pdbx_strand_id
1 'polypeptide(L)' 'MARRLAGYVHLTDPDTGQPVVLAPGDDVPGWADELITNPAAWADDDEQPAAPSRSPQPKAAGRSEKKS' A
#
# COMPACT_ATOMS: atom_id res chain seq x y z
N MET A 1 -7.40 -3.99 -18.43
CA MET A 1 -8.23 -3.32 -17.42
C MET A 1 -7.41 -3.25 -16.16
N ALA A 2 -7.29 -2.08 -15.53
CA ALA A 2 -6.52 -1.93 -14.30
C ALA A 2 -7.24 -2.70 -13.17
N ARG A 3 -6.57 -3.70 -12.57
CA ARG A 3 -7.11 -4.43 -11.41
C ARG A 3 -6.83 -3.64 -10.14
N ARG A 4 -7.85 -3.54 -9.29
CA ARG A 4 -7.76 -2.84 -8.00
C ARG A 4 -7.53 -3.84 -6.88
N LEU A 5 -6.83 -3.40 -5.85
CA LEU A 5 -6.62 -4.19 -4.63
C LEU A 5 -7.81 -4.03 -3.68
N ALA A 6 -8.20 -5.13 -3.03
CA ALA A 6 -9.20 -5.15 -1.96
C ALA A 6 -8.64 -4.59 -0.64
N GLY A 7 -7.31 -4.62 -0.47
CA GLY A 7 -6.62 -4.30 0.77
C GLY A 7 -5.23 -3.74 0.55
N TYR A 8 -4.53 -3.48 1.65
CA TYR A 8 -3.10 -3.15 1.59
C TYR A 8 -2.30 -4.41 1.27
N VAL A 9 -1.43 -4.31 0.25
CA VAL A 9 -0.52 -5.40 -0.13
C VAL A 9 0.92 -4.94 0.07
N HIS A 10 1.68 -5.73 0.83
CA HIS A 10 3.11 -5.51 1.01
C HIS A 10 3.88 -6.44 0.07
N LEU A 11 4.69 -5.85 -0.79
CA LEU A 11 5.55 -6.54 -1.73
C LEU A 11 7.00 -6.17 -1.46
N THR A 12 7.90 -7.00 -1.94
CA THR A 12 9.31 -6.63 -2.11
C THR A 12 9.54 -6.47 -3.59
N ASP A 13 9.98 -5.29 -4.01
CA ASP A 13 10.38 -5.04 -5.39
C ASP A 13 11.53 -5.99 -5.75
N PRO A 14 11.39 -6.81 -6.81
CA PRO A 14 12.40 -7.80 -7.18
C PRO A 14 13.67 -7.17 -7.77
N ASP A 15 13.59 -5.97 -8.34
CA ASP A 15 14.70 -5.26 -8.95
C ASP A 15 15.49 -4.47 -7.91
N THR A 16 14.79 -3.78 -7.01
CA THR A 16 15.43 -2.89 -6.01
C THR A 16 15.58 -3.52 -4.62
N GLY A 17 14.86 -4.62 -4.35
CA GLY A 17 14.78 -5.25 -3.04
C GLY A 17 14.05 -4.42 -1.99
N GLN A 18 13.42 -3.30 -2.36
CA GLN A 18 12.76 -2.40 -1.42
C GLN A 18 11.35 -2.89 -1.09
N PRO A 19 10.90 -2.72 0.16
CA PRO A 19 9.51 -2.96 0.52
C PRO A 19 8.61 -1.90 -0.11
N VAL A 20 7.61 -2.35 -0.87
CA VAL A 20 6.60 -1.52 -1.52
C VAL A 20 5.24 -1.86 -0.90
N VAL A 21 4.47 -0.83 -0.57
CA VAL A 21 3.10 -0.97 -0.05
C VAL A 21 2.13 -0.40 -1.07
N LEU A 22 1.24 -1.24 -1.56
CA LEU A 22 0.15 -0.84 -2.45
C LEU A 22 -1.14 -0.71 -1.65
N ALA A 23 -1.86 0.40 -1.84
CA ALA A 23 -3.11 0.67 -1.15
C ALA A 23 -4.32 0.25 -1.99
N PRO A 24 -5.50 0.07 -1.36
CA PRO A 24 -6.75 -0.11 -2.10
C PRO A 24 -7.03 1.07 -3.03
N GLY A 25 -7.27 0.78 -4.31
CA GLY A 25 -7.55 1.79 -5.33
C GLY A 25 -6.32 2.48 -5.94
N ASP A 26 -5.11 2.15 -5.49
CA ASP A 26 -3.87 2.53 -6.21
C ASP A 26 -3.75 1.71 -7.51
N ASP A 27 -3.05 2.28 -8.49
CA ASP A 27 -2.70 1.59 -9.72
C ASP A 27 -1.61 0.56 -9.43
N VAL A 28 -1.88 -0.71 -9.75
CA VAL A 28 -0.92 -1.80 -9.55
C VAL A 28 0.04 -1.82 -10.74
N PRO A 29 1.37 -1.65 -10.52
CA PRO A 29 2.34 -1.73 -11.60
C PRO A 29 2.41 -3.16 -12.14
N GLY A 30 2.71 -3.33 -13.44
CA GLY A 30 2.68 -4.64 -14.10
C GLY A 30 3.55 -5.71 -13.43
N TRP A 31 4.71 -5.33 -12.90
CA TRP A 31 5.59 -6.25 -12.16
C TRP A 31 4.96 -6.76 -10.86
N ALA A 32 4.09 -5.97 -10.22
CA ALA A 32 3.40 -6.36 -9.01
C ALA A 32 2.19 -7.26 -9.29
N ASP A 33 1.50 -7.07 -10.43
CA ASP A 33 0.40 -7.94 -10.86
C ASP A 33 0.86 -9.40 -11.00
N GLU A 34 2.07 -9.62 -11.54
CA GLU A 34 2.66 -10.96 -11.66
C GLU A 34 3.04 -11.59 -10.31
N LEU A 35 3.28 -10.78 -9.28
CA LEU A 35 3.64 -11.25 -7.93
C LEU A 35 2.41 -11.51 -7.05
N ILE A 36 1.30 -10.83 -7.29
CA ILE A 36 0.07 -10.98 -6.50
C ILE A 36 -0.73 -12.18 -7.02
N THR A 37 -0.29 -13.36 -6.57
CA THR A 37 -0.92 -14.65 -6.91
C THR A 37 -2.15 -14.98 -6.06
N ASN A 38 -2.37 -14.25 -4.95
CA ASN A 38 -3.53 -14.44 -4.09
C ASN A 38 -4.77 -13.78 -4.70
N PRO A 39 -5.78 -14.55 -5.16
CA PRO A 39 -6.98 -13.97 -5.77
C PRO A 39 -7.76 -13.05 -4.80
N ALA A 40 -7.72 -13.33 -3.50
CA ALA A 40 -8.41 -12.52 -2.49
C ALA A 40 -7.75 -11.15 -2.22
N ALA A 41 -6.57 -10.88 -2.81
CA ALA A 41 -5.95 -9.56 -2.75
C ALA A 41 -6.61 -8.55 -3.71
N TRP A 42 -7.32 -9.04 -4.71
CA TRP A 42 -8.00 -8.23 -5.72
C TRP A 42 -9.41 -7.88 -5.26
N ALA A 43 -9.84 -6.64 -5.52
CA ALA A 43 -11.21 -6.24 -5.31
C ALA A 43 -12.06 -6.83 -6.45
N ASP A 44 -13.15 -7.51 -6.11
CA ASP A 44 -14.23 -7.74 -7.05
C ASP A 44 -14.80 -6.39 -7.50
N ASP A 45 -15.15 -6.27 -8.77
CA ASP A 45 -15.53 -5.00 -9.44
C ASP A 45 -16.74 -4.30 -8.76
N ASP A 46 -17.43 -4.99 -7.86
CA ASP A 46 -18.63 -4.54 -7.14
C ASP A 46 -18.33 -3.84 -5.80
N GLU A 47 -17.14 -4.02 -5.20
CA GLU A 47 -16.79 -3.39 -3.92
C GLU A 47 -16.04 -2.07 -4.16
N GLN A 48 -16.81 -1.01 -4.41
CA GLN A 48 -16.32 0.37 -4.42
C GLN A 48 -15.71 0.70 -3.04
N PRO A 49 -14.38 0.93 -2.92
CA PRO A 49 -13.78 1.17 -1.62
C PRO A 49 -14.24 2.54 -1.09
N ALA A 50 -14.83 2.52 0.09
CA ALA A 50 -15.06 3.73 0.87
C ALA A 50 -13.70 4.42 1.09
N ALA A 51 -13.58 5.67 0.63
CA ALA A 51 -12.35 6.44 0.70
C ALA A 51 -11.69 6.35 2.08
N PRO A 52 -10.37 6.16 2.17
CA PRO A 52 -9.70 6.09 3.45
C PRO A 52 -9.85 7.45 4.16
N SER A 53 -10.59 7.45 5.26
CA SER A 53 -10.54 8.56 6.22
C SER A 53 -9.08 8.74 6.62
N ARG A 54 -8.49 9.85 6.19
CA ARG A 54 -7.13 10.26 6.55
C ARG A 54 -7.07 10.44 8.08
N SER A 55 -6.76 9.38 8.81
CA SER A 55 -6.31 9.50 10.18
C SER A 55 -4.97 10.25 10.14
N PRO A 56 -4.84 11.41 10.80
CA PRO A 56 -3.59 12.17 10.78
C PRO A 56 -2.50 11.31 11.45
N GLN A 57 -1.49 10.91 10.68
CA GLN A 57 -0.25 10.37 11.24
C GLN A 57 0.32 11.42 12.20
N PRO A 58 0.51 11.11 13.50
CA PRO A 58 1.32 11.96 14.35
C PRO A 58 2.75 11.87 13.83
N LYS A 59 3.31 12.99 13.36
CA LYS A 59 4.73 13.10 13.05
C LYS A 59 5.51 12.68 14.29
N ALA A 60 6.26 11.60 14.20
CA ALA A 60 7.26 11.22 15.17
C ALA A 60 8.32 12.33 15.25
N ALA A 61 8.19 13.23 16.22
CA ALA A 61 9.29 14.08 16.66
C ALA A 61 10.15 13.25 17.62
N GLY A 62 11.17 12.59 17.07
CA GLY A 62 12.22 11.95 17.86
C GLY A 62 13.05 12.97 18.63
N ARG A 63 13.17 12.72 19.94
CA ARG A 63 14.34 12.86 20.85
C ARG A 63 15.52 13.76 20.44
N SER A 64 15.86 14.73 21.31
CA SER A 64 17.11 14.81 22.12
C SER A 64 17.70 16.23 22.29
N GLU A 65 18.13 16.52 23.53
CA GLU A 65 19.10 17.57 23.98
C GLU A 65 18.71 19.05 23.78
N LYS A 66 18.96 20.02 24.68
CA LYS A 66 20.15 20.22 25.53
C LYS A 66 19.88 21.33 26.58
N LYS A 67 20.39 21.10 27.78
CA LYS A 67 20.80 22.04 28.86
C LYS A 67 20.87 23.54 28.49
N SER A 68 20.25 24.40 29.31
CA SER A 68 20.93 25.58 29.89
C SER A 68 20.17 26.16 31.09
#